data_AF-A0A1Q4UR98-F1
#
_entry.id   AF-A0A1Q4UR98-F1
#
_cell.length_a   1.000
_cell.length_b   1.000
_cell.length_c   1.000
_cell.angle_alpha   90.00
_cell.angle_beta   90.00
_cell.angle_gamma   90.00
#
_symmetry.space_group_name_H-M   'P 1'
#
loop_
_entity.id
_entity.type
_entity.pdbx_description
1 polymer ?
#
loop_
_entity_poly.entity_id
_entity_poly.type
_entity_poly.pdbx_seq_one_letter_code
_entity_poly.pdbx_strand_id
1 'polypeptide(L)' 'MSKKATVTQAAVRRAIQAAKECGLQVSEVVVSGDSVSVRFGEIEEIRIQDAPALKEWPKEAP' A
#
# COMPACT_ATOMS: atom_id res chain seq x y z
N MET A 1 3.35 30.35 -18.44
CA MET A 1 4.42 29.35 -18.68
C MET A 1 3.96 28.02 -18.13
N SER A 2 3.52 27.08 -18.98
CA SER A 2 3.14 25.74 -18.53
C SER A 2 4.38 24.97 -18.11
N LYS A 3 4.54 24.70 -16.82
CA LYS A 3 5.62 23.84 -16.31
C LYS A 3 5.49 22.48 -17.00
N LYS A 4 6.57 22.01 -17.65
CA LYS A 4 6.59 20.68 -18.24
C LYS A 4 6.34 19.66 -17.13
N ALA A 5 5.44 18.72 -17.40
CA ALA A 5 5.21 17.63 -16.47
C ALA A 5 6.54 16.88 -16.25
N THR A 6 6.99 16.84 -15.00
CA THR A 6 8.24 16.20 -14.56
C THR A 6 8.00 14.72 -14.25
N VAL A 7 6.75 14.32 -14.10
CA VAL A 7 6.36 12.94 -13.86
C VAL A 7 6.58 12.10 -15.12
N THR A 8 7.36 11.04 -14.95
CA THR A 8 7.62 10.06 -16.01
C THR A 8 6.73 8.83 -15.86
N GLN A 9 6.51 8.10 -16.97
CA GLN A 9 5.81 6.82 -16.93
C GLN A 9 6.49 5.82 -15.96
N ALA A 10 7.82 5.88 -15.84
CA ALA A 10 8.57 5.06 -14.90
C ALA A 10 8.20 5.36 -13.45
N ALA A 11 8.02 6.65 -13.10
CA ALA A 11 7.60 7.04 -11.75
C ALA A 11 6.20 6.50 -11.41
N VAL A 12 5.26 6.58 -12.36
CA VAL A 12 3.90 6.02 -12.20
C VAL A 12 3.95 4.50 -11.99
N ARG A 13 4.74 3.78 -12.81
CA ARG A 13 4.89 2.33 -12.66
C ARG A 13 5.46 1.92 -11.30
N ARG A 14 6.46 2.65 -10.80
CA ARG A 14 7.04 2.38 -9.46
C ARG A 14 6.00 2.60 -8.36
N ALA A 15 5.19 3.66 -8.44
CA ALA A 15 4.16 3.94 -7.45
C ALA A 15 3.09 2.82 -7.39
N ILE A 16 2.66 2.33 -8.56
CA ILE A 16 1.71 1.20 -8.65
C ILE A 16 2.34 -0.10 -8.14
N GLN A 17 3.60 -0.35 -8.48
CA GLN A 17 4.30 -1.56 -8.06
C GLN A 17 4.48 -1.60 -6.53
N ALA A 18 4.92 -0.48 -5.93
CA ALA A 18 5.03 -0.36 -4.47
C ALA A 18 3.67 -0.58 -3.78
N ALA A 19 2.58 -0.04 -4.33
CA ALA A 19 1.24 -0.29 -3.83
C ALA A 19 0.87 -1.79 -3.83
N LYS A 20 1.16 -2.49 -4.93
CA LYS A 20 0.91 -3.94 -5.05
C LYS A 20 1.75 -4.76 -4.06
N GLU A 21 3.01 -4.38 -3.86
CA GLU A 21 3.90 -5.04 -2.89
C GLU A 21 3.42 -4.86 -1.45
N CYS A 22 2.76 -3.74 -1.15
CA CYS A 22 2.08 -3.52 0.13
C CYS A 22 0.71 -4.22 0.25
N GLY A 23 0.28 -5.00 -0.75
CA GLY A 23 -1.03 -5.63 -0.77
C GLY A 23 -2.20 -4.65 -0.93
N LEU A 24 -1.92 -3.41 -1.37
CA LEU A 24 -2.93 -2.38 -1.52
C LEU A 24 -3.59 -2.48 -2.90
N GLN A 25 -4.92 -2.49 -2.93
CA GLN A 25 -5.67 -2.40 -4.18
C GLN A 25 -5.72 -0.95 -4.65
N VAL A 26 -4.99 -0.65 -5.72
CA VAL A 26 -5.01 0.66 -6.37
C VAL A 26 -6.35 0.85 -7.06
N SER A 27 -7.11 1.86 -6.64
CA SER A 27 -8.40 2.23 -7.25
C SER A 27 -8.22 3.34 -8.28
N GLU A 28 -7.44 4.36 -7.97
CA GLU A 28 -7.22 5.51 -8.83
C GLU A 28 -5.76 5.97 -8.77
N VAL A 29 -5.22 6.40 -9.91
CA VAL A 29 -3.89 7.00 -10.01
C VAL A 29 -4.04 8.40 -10.58
N VAL A 30 -3.72 9.40 -9.76
CA VAL A 30 -3.77 10.82 -10.16
C VAL A 30 -2.36 11.26 -10.51
N VAL A 31 -2.18 11.70 -11.75
CA VAL A 31 -0.90 12.22 -12.25
C VAL A 31 -1.01 13.72 -12.41
N SER A 32 -0.23 14.44 -11.60
CA SER A 32 -0.06 15.89 -11.70
C SER A 32 1.25 16.22 -12.42
N GLY A 33 1.45 17.49 -12.78
CA GLY A 33 2.66 17.93 -13.47
C GLY A 33 3.96 17.67 -12.68
N ASP A 34 3.89 17.50 -11.38
CA ASP A 34 5.04 17.34 -10.49
C ASP A 34 4.97 16.11 -9.57
N SER A 35 3.83 15.43 -9.51
CA SER A 35 3.57 14.39 -8.51
C SER A 35 2.67 13.28 -9.02
N VAL A 36 2.82 12.10 -8.41
CA VAL A 36 1.95 10.95 -8.60
C VAL A 36 1.30 10.64 -7.25
N SER A 37 -0.02 10.61 -7.21
CA SER A 37 -0.78 10.19 -6.03
C SER A 37 -1.56 8.93 -6.36
N VAL A 38 -1.45 7.92 -5.51
CA VAL A 38 -2.18 6.66 -5.64
C VAL A 38 -3.27 6.66 -4.57
N ARG A 39 -4.53 6.51 -4.99
CA ARG A 39 -5.65 6.32 -4.07
C ARG A 39 -5.97 4.84 -4.00
N PHE A 40 -5.98 4.34 -2.78
CA PHE A 40 -6.34 2.96 -2.49
C PHE A 40 -7.85 2.89 -2.31
N GLY A 41 -8.47 1.83 -2.84
CA GLY A 41 -9.84 1.49 -2.46
C GLY A 41 -9.88 1.16 -0.97
N GLU A 42 -11.06 1.24 -0.36
CA GLU A 42 -11.28 0.74 1.00
C GLU A 42 -10.69 -0.68 1.08
N ILE A 43 -9.65 -0.84 1.89
CA ILE A 43 -9.13 -2.17 2.19
C ILE A 43 -10.26 -2.80 2.98
N GLU A 44 -10.94 -3.80 2.44
CA GLU A 44 -11.73 -4.70 3.28
C GLU A 44 -10.75 -5.26 4.30
N GLU A 45 -10.79 -4.66 5.49
CA GLU A 45 -10.02 -5.09 6.63
C GLU A 45 -10.38 -6.57 6.80
N ILE A 46 -9.45 -7.46 6.43
CA ILE A 46 -9.58 -8.86 6.75
C ILE A 46 -9.48 -8.87 8.26
N ARG A 47 -10.64 -8.75 8.93
CA ARG A 47 -10.80 -9.07 10.33
C ARG A 47 -10.41 -10.54 10.40
N ILE A 48 -9.14 -10.79 10.72
CA ILE A 48 -8.69 -12.08 11.19
C ILE A 48 -9.58 -12.29 12.42
N GLN A 49 -10.65 -13.08 12.24
CA GLN A 49 -11.52 -13.48 13.33
C GLN A 49 -10.60 -13.99 14.43
N ASP A 50 -10.78 -13.45 15.63
CA ASP A 50 -9.99 -13.71 16.83
C ASP A 50 -9.31 -15.07 16.76
N ALA A 51 -8.00 -15.07 16.49
CA ALA A 51 -7.22 -16.29 16.58
C ALA A 51 -7.45 -16.84 17.99
N PRO A 52 -7.88 -18.12 18.15
CA PRO A 52 -8.06 -18.69 19.47
C PRO A 52 -6.76 -18.53 20.24
N ALA A 53 -6.88 -18.03 21.48
CA ALA A 53 -5.79 -17.59 22.35
C ALA A 53 -4.47 -18.32 22.06
N LEU A 54 -3.44 -17.55 21.68
CA LEU A 54 -2.07 -18.03 21.50
C LEU A 54 -1.72 -18.97 22.66
N LYS A 55 -1.33 -20.21 22.36
CA LYS A 55 -0.80 -21.13 23.37
C LYS A 55 0.34 -20.40 24.09
N GLU A 56 0.26 -20.33 25.41
CA GLU A 56 1.24 -19.63 26.22
C GLU A 56 2.66 -20.10 25.84
N TRP A 57 3.54 -19.14 25.61
CA TRP A 57 4.96 -19.40 25.35
C TRP A 57 5.53 -20.17 26.54
N PRO A 58 6.33 -21.23 26.33
CA PRO A 58 6.91 -21.98 27.45
C PRO A 58 7.77 -21.02 28.27
N LYS A 59 7.35 -20.77 29.51
CA LYS A 59 8.18 -20.10 30.51
C LYS A 59 9.34 -21.05 30.75
N GLU A 60 10.55 -20.61 30.43
CA GLU A 60 11.78 -21.33 30.79
C GLU A 60 11.67 -21.74 32.27
N ALA A 61 11.69 -23.05 32.51
CA ALA A 61 11.68 -23.60 33.85
C ALA A 61 12.99 -23.21 34.57
N PRO A 62 12.95 -23.00 35.90
CA PRO A 62 14.07 -22.46 36.68
C PRO A 62 15.33 -23.34 36.63
#